data_AF-A0A081GJ04-F1
#
_entry.id   AF-A0A081GJ04-F1
#
_cell.length_a   1.000
_cell.length_b   1.000
_cell.length_c   1.000
_cell.angle_alpha   90.00
_cell.angle_beta   90.00
_cell.angle_gamma   90.00
#
_symmetry.space_group_name_H-M   'P 1'
#
loop_
_entity.id
_entity.type
_entity.pdbx_description
1 polymer ?
#
loop_
_entity_poly.entity_id
_entity_poly.type
_entity_poly.pdbx_seq_one_letter_code
_entity_poly.pdbx_strand_id
1 'polypeptide(L)'
;MSTERYLNHPTFGMLYRVAPVAESRDLYATLYAQRIFFLVTMHERNAHFEVIPLMDARHFAEQNLARSRREGPEVHARWRQLFDQTFI
;
A
#
# COMPACT_ATOMS: atom_id res chain seq x y z
N MET A 1 -0.69 -15.66 1.36
CA MET A 1 -0.27 -14.58 0.45
C MET A 1 0.71 -13.67 1.19
N SER A 2 1.88 -13.35 0.61
CA SER A 2 2.84 -12.44 1.24
C SER A 2 2.26 -11.02 1.25
N THR A 3 2.38 -10.33 2.38
CA THR A 3 2.02 -8.91 2.51
C THR A 3 3.06 -8.03 1.83
N GLU A 4 4.33 -8.45 1.90
CA GLU A 4 5.47 -7.81 1.25
C GLU A 4 5.39 -7.95 -0.27
N ARG A 5 5.32 -6.79 -0.93
CA ARG A 5 5.39 -6.63 -2.37
C ARG A 5 6.11 -5.33 -2.66
N TYR A 6 7.06 -5.38 -3.59
CA TYR A 6 7.86 -4.23 -3.98
C TYR A 6 7.69 -3.97 -5.47
N LEU A 7 7.86 -2.72 -5.88
CA LEU A 7 7.95 -2.32 -7.28
C LEU A 7 8.97 -1.20 -7.43
N ASN A 8 9.44 -0.96 -8.67
CA ASN A 8 10.30 0.17 -8.98
C ASN A 8 9.48 1.27 -9.66
N HIS A 9 9.49 2.47 -9.08
CA HIS A 9 9.00 3.69 -9.69
C HIS A 9 10.15 4.36 -10.48
N PRO A 10 9.93 4.85 -11.72
CA PRO A 10 10.99 5.45 -12.55
C PRO A 10 11.77 6.57 -11.87
N THR A 11 11.08 7.45 -11.14
CA THR A 11 11.68 8.60 -10.43
C THR A 11 12.09 8.30 -8.98
N PHE A 12 11.24 7.62 -8.21
CA PHE A 12 11.41 7.48 -6.76
C PHE A 12 12.04 6.15 -6.32
N GLY A 13 12.42 5.29 -7.27
CA GLY A 13 13.04 4.01 -6.99
C GLY A 13 12.07 3.03 -6.33
N MET A 14 12.56 2.25 -5.38
CA MET A 14 11.79 1.16 -4.78
C MET A 14 10.62 1.68 -3.93
N LEU A 15 9.43 1.15 -4.21
CA LEU A 15 8.24 1.33 -3.40
C LEU A 15 7.87 0.01 -2.72
N TYR A 16 7.33 0.08 -1.50
CA TYR A 16 6.77 -1.07 -0.79
C TYR A 16 5.26 -0.94 -0.69
N ARG A 17 4.55 -2.07 -0.78
CA ARG A 17 3.09 -2.09 -0.67
C ARG A 17 2.68 -1.90 0.79
N VAL A 18 1.82 -0.91 1.02
CA VAL A 18 1.26 -0.59 2.33
C VAL A 18 -0.05 -1.34 2.56
N ALA A 19 -0.94 -1.36 1.56
CA ALA A 19 -2.24 -2.01 1.66
C ALA A 19 -2.84 -2.33 0.27
N PRO A 20 -3.55 -3.46 0.10
CA PRO A 20 -4.37 -3.69 -1.07
C PRO A 20 -5.64 -2.86 -1.04
N VAL A 21 -5.98 -2.28 -2.19
CA VAL A 21 -7.19 -1.48 -2.44
C VAL A 21 -8.12 -2.28 -3.38
N ALA A 22 -9.31 -1.76 -3.66
CA ALA A 22 -10.25 -2.40 -4.59
C ALA A 22 -9.75 -2.33 -6.05
N GLU A 23 -10.31 -3.20 -6.92
CA GLU A 23 -10.18 -3.11 -8.39
C GLU A 23 -8.73 -3.23 -8.91
N SER A 24 -7.94 -4.16 -8.36
CA SER A 24 -6.53 -4.36 -8.76
C SER A 24 -5.64 -3.14 -8.50
N ARG A 25 -6.05 -2.27 -7.57
CA ARG A 25 -5.24 -1.17 -7.07
C ARG A 25 -4.57 -1.55 -5.76
N ASP A 26 -3.35 -1.09 -5.59
CA ASP A 26 -2.57 -1.30 -4.38
C ASP A 26 -1.99 0.06 -3.94
N LEU A 27 -1.99 0.31 -2.64
CA LEU A 27 -1.34 1.46 -2.04
C LEU A 27 0.15 1.15 -1.84
N TYR A 28 1.01 2.03 -2.34
CA TYR A 28 2.45 1.96 -2.18
C TYR A 28 3.01 3.23 -1.53
N ALA A 29 4.16 3.09 -0.87
CA ALA A 29 4.94 4.20 -0.35
C ALA A 29 6.41 4.09 -0.76
N THR A 30 7.08 5.24 -0.90
CA THR A 30 8.52 5.29 -1.18
C THR A 30 9.35 4.69 -0.05
N LEU A 31 10.31 3.84 -0.37
CA LEU A 31 11.25 3.29 0.61
C LEU A 31 12.36 4.28 1.01
N TYR A 32 12.80 5.12 0.06
CA TYR A 32 14.01 5.96 0.21
C TYR A 32 13.76 7.46 0.26
N ALA A 33 12.51 7.93 0.12
CA ALA A 33 12.16 9.35 0.09
C ALA A 33 11.28 9.75 1.29
N GLN A 34 11.02 11.05 1.44
CA GLN A 34 10.08 11.62 2.43
C GLN A 34 8.64 11.18 2.12
N ARG A 35 8.32 9.92 2.47
CA ARG A 35 7.00 9.26 2.48
C ARG A 35 6.02 9.84 1.45
N ILE A 36 6.28 9.58 0.17
CA ILE A 36 5.34 9.85 -0.92
C ILE A 36 4.48 8.60 -1.12
N PHE A 37 3.18 8.80 -1.28
CA PHE A 37 2.21 7.72 -1.42
C PHE A 37 1.68 7.64 -2.85
N PHE A 38 1.48 6.42 -3.31
CA PHE A 38 0.99 6.14 -4.66
C PHE A 38 -0.15 5.14 -4.60
N LEU A 39 -1.24 5.46 -5.28
CA LEU A 39 -2.20 4.46 -5.70
C LEU A 39 -1.74 3.89 -7.03
N VAL A 40 -1.44 2.59 -7.05
CA VAL A 40 -0.88 1.91 -8.21
C VAL A 40 -1.91 0.98 -8.81
N THR A 41 -2.24 1.21 -10.08
CA THR A 41 -3.09 0.34 -10.88
C THR A 41 -2.22 -0.46 -11.83
N MET A 42 -2.27 -1.79 -11.71
CA MET A 42 -1.56 -2.68 -12.62
C MET A 42 -2.42 -2.98 -13.85
N HIS A 43 -1.94 -2.63 -15.04
CA HIS A 43 -2.50 -3.07 -16.33
C HIS A 43 -1.58 -4.12 -16.97
N GLU A 44 -2.06 -4.86 -17.98
CA GLU A 44 -1.35 -5.99 -18.60
C GLU A 44 0.08 -5.68 -19.06
N ARG A 45 0.38 -4.43 -19.41
CA ARG A 45 1.71 -4.00 -19.88
C ARG A 45 2.35 -2.86 -19.10
N ASN A 46 1.58 -2.12 -18.31
CA ASN A 46 2.03 -0.88 -17.68
C ASN A 46 1.45 -0.76 -16.26
N ALA A 47 2.19 -0.06 -15.38
CA ALA A 47 1.68 0.38 -14.10
C ALA A 47 1.36 1.87 -14.17
N HIS A 48 0.17 2.26 -13.71
CA HIS A 48 -0.19 3.66 -13.53
C HIS A 48 0.09 4.06 -12.08
N PHE A 49 0.78 5.18 -11.87
CA PHE A 49 1.16 5.69 -10.57
C PHE A 49 0.45 7.01 -10.31
N GLU A 50 -0.53 6.99 -9.42
CA GLU A 50 -1.23 8.20 -8.99
C GLU A 50 -0.68 8.64 -7.63
N VAL A 51 -0.11 9.85 -7.55
CA VAL A 51 0.33 10.43 -6.27
C VAL A 51 -0.89 10.80 -5.46
N ILE A 52 -0.95 10.36 -4.20
CA ILE A 52 -2.05 10.70 -3.29
C ILE A 52 -1.55 11.35 -2.00
N PRO A 53 -2.36 12.23 -1.36
CA PRO A 53 -2.06 12.78 -0.05
C PRO A 53 -1.96 11.73 1.05
N LEU A 54 -1.24 12.07 2.12
CA LEU A 54 -1.09 11.24 3.33
C LEU A 54 -2.45 10.80 3.91
N MET A 55 -3.42 11.70 3.97
CA MET A 55 -4.74 11.41 4.57
C MET A 55 -5.51 10.37 3.77
N ASP A 56 -5.46 10.44 2.44
CA ASP A 56 -6.11 9.49 1.55
C ASP A 56 -5.42 8.12 1.63
N ALA A 57 -4.09 8.11 1.64
CA ALA A 57 -3.30 6.89 1.85
C ALA A 57 -3.64 6.20 3.17
N ARG A 58 -3.72 6.97 4.26
CA ARG A 58 -4.11 6.47 5.57
C ARG A 58 -5.52 5.88 5.53
N HIS A 59 -6.46 6.58 4.90
CA HIS A 59 -7.84 6.13 4.76
C HIS A 59 -7.95 4.77 4.06
N PHE A 60 -7.24 4.58 2.94
CA PHE A 60 -7.20 3.29 2.24
C PHE A 60 -6.61 2.17 3.12
N ALA A 61 -5.56 2.46 3.86
CA ALA A 61 -4.95 1.49 4.77
C ALA A 61 -5.89 1.12 5.94
N GLU A 62 -6.65 2.07 6.47
CA GLU A 62 -7.69 1.83 7.50
C GLU A 62 -8.82 0.93 6.96
N GLN A 63 -9.26 1.16 5.72
CA GLN A 63 -10.24 0.28 5.07
C GLN A 63 -9.72 -1.16 4.91
N ASN A 64 -8.45 -1.32 4.54
CA ASN A 64 -7.82 -2.65 4.49
C ASN A 64 -7.72 -3.31 5.88
N LEU A 65 -7.43 -2.54 6.93
CA LEU A 65 -7.47 -3.06 8.30
C LEU A 65 -8.87 -3.56 8.69
N ALA A 66 -9.92 -2.80 8.34
CA ALA A 66 -11.30 -3.21 8.60
C ALA A 66 -11.67 -4.51 7.87
N ARG A 67 -11.25 -4.65 6.61
CA ARG A 67 -11.47 -5.86 5.81
C ARG A 67 -10.71 -7.07 6.36
N SER A 68 -9.42 -6.92 6.63
CA SER A 68 -8.54 -8.02 7.08
C SER A 68 -8.96 -8.64 8.41
N ARG A 69 -9.70 -7.93 9.27
CA ARG A 69 -10.32 -8.51 10.47
C ARG A 69 -11.23 -9.69 10.17
N ARG A 70 -11.88 -9.70 9.00
CA ARG A 70 -12.76 -10.78 8.54
C ARG A 70 -11.99 -11.97 7.95
N GLU A 71 -10.74 -11.74 7.54
CA GLU A 71 -9.88 -12.77 6.94
C GLU A 71 -9.14 -13.60 8.01
N GLY A 72 -8.92 -13.02 9.19
CA GLY A 72 -8.41 -13.73 10.37
C GLY A 72 -7.36 -12.93 11.15
N PRO A 73 -7.07 -13.34 12.39
CA PRO A 73 -6.20 -12.58 13.30
C PRO A 73 -4.76 -12.45 12.79
N GLU A 74 -4.20 -13.50 12.16
CA GLU A 74 -2.85 -13.47 11.61
C GLU A 74 -2.71 -12.49 10.44
N VAL A 75 -3.69 -12.48 9.53
CA VAL A 75 -3.72 -11.56 8.38
C VAL A 75 -3.88 -10.13 8.87
N HIS A 76 -4.80 -9.91 9.82
CA HIS A 76 -5.00 -8.60 10.42
C HIS A 76 -3.73 -8.08 11.12
N ALA A 77 -3.04 -8.92 11.89
CA ALA A 77 -1.81 -8.54 12.59
C ALA A 77 -0.71 -8.06 11.63
N ARG A 78 -0.54 -8.75 10.49
CA ARG A 78 0.44 -8.36 9.46
C ARG A 78 0.13 -6.99 8.85
N TRP A 79 -1.13 -6.73 8.50
CA TRP A 79 -1.53 -5.42 7.97
C TRP A 79 -1.46 -4.33 9.03
N ARG A 80 -1.74 -4.66 10.30
CA ARG A 80 -1.61 -3.73 11.42
C ARG A 80 -0.16 -3.29 11.62
N GLN A 81 0.78 -4.22 11.55
CA GLN A 81 2.20 -3.91 11.62
C GLN A 81 2.64 -2.94 10.50
N LEU A 82 2.22 -3.20 9.25
CA LEU A 82 2.53 -2.30 8.12
C LEU A 82 1.89 -0.91 8.30
N PHE A 83 0.65 -0.86 8.78
CA PHE A 83 -0.02 0.41 9.09
C PHE A 83 0.75 1.22 10.13
N ASP A 84 1.11 0.60 11.25
CA ASP A 84 1.81 1.27 12.35
C ASP A 84 3.20 1.75 11.89
N GLN A 85 3.96 0.93 11.14
CA GLN A 85 5.26 1.34 10.59
C GLN A 85 5.17 2.53 9.61
N THR A 86 4.05 2.65 8.90
CA THR A 86 3.88 3.64 7.83
C THR A 86 3.32 4.97 8.34
N PHE A 87 2.36 4.92 9.27
CA PHE A 87 1.52 6.07 9.64
C PHE A 87 1.60 6.49 11.12
N ILE A 88 2.33 5.75 11.95
CA ILE A 88 2.62 6.08 13.36
C ILE A 88 4.12 6.36 13.49
#